data_AF-A0A842SFZ0-F1
#
_entry.id   AF-A0A842SFZ0-F1
#
_cell.length_a   1.000
_cell.length_b   1.000
_cell.length_c   1.000
_cell.angle_alpha   90.00
_cell.angle_beta   90.00
_cell.angle_gamma   90.00
#
_symmetry.space_group_name_H-M   'P 1'
#
loop_
_entity.id
_entity.type
_entity.pdbx_description
1 polymer ?
#
loop_
_entity_poly.entity_id
_entity_poly.type
_entity_poly.pdbx_seq_one_letter_code
_entity_poly.pdbx_strand_id
1 'polypeptide(L)'
;MKEFPKINLANPEARLYIIKASKYRLNCCPDGYRLDQVICPNPNFWKEINSEIKKDFTEAALIGEARMKGIKICELKTINHNNTKPLFKI
;
A
#
# COMPACT_ATOMS: atom_id res chain seq x y z
N MET A 1 -23.54 1.53 -0.72
CA MET A 1 -22.47 2.19 0.03
C MET A 1 -22.59 3.69 -0.16
N LYS A 2 -23.18 4.41 0.80
CA LYS A 2 -23.30 5.88 0.78
C LYS A 2 -22.30 6.57 1.73
N GLU A 3 -21.72 5.80 2.66
CA GLU A 3 -20.94 6.30 3.80
C GLU A 3 -19.43 6.32 3.54
N PHE A 4 -18.94 5.60 2.53
CA PHE A 4 -17.51 5.52 2.18
C PHE A 4 -17.31 5.80 0.68
N PRO A 5 -17.28 7.08 0.27
CA PRO A 5 -17.04 7.43 -1.12
C PRO A 5 -15.62 7.02 -1.55
N LYS A 6 -15.52 6.34 -2.70
CA LYS A 6 -14.23 5.99 -3.28
C LYS A 6 -13.54 7.27 -3.79
N ILE A 7 -12.35 7.54 -3.28
CA ILE A 7 -11.54 8.67 -3.76
C ILE A 7 -11.07 8.39 -5.19
N ASN A 8 -11.28 9.36 -6.08
CA ASN A 8 -10.78 9.28 -7.46
C ASN A 8 -9.28 9.65 -7.52
N LEU A 9 -8.42 8.65 -7.32
CA LEU A 9 -6.96 8.83 -7.37
C LEU A 9 -6.42 9.03 -8.81
N ALA A 10 -7.25 8.91 -9.85
CA ALA A 10 -6.89 9.33 -11.20
C ALA A 10 -6.86 10.86 -11.34
N ASN A 11 -7.58 11.59 -10.47
CA ASN A 11 -7.46 13.04 -10.37
C ASN A 11 -6.09 13.39 -9.73
N PRO A 12 -5.22 14.16 -10.40
CA PRO A 12 -3.90 14.52 -9.89
C PRO A 12 -3.95 15.33 -8.59
N GLU A 13 -4.97 16.16 -8.39
CA GLU A 13 -5.11 16.95 -7.15
C GLU A 13 -5.44 16.07 -5.95
N ALA A 14 -6.39 15.14 -6.12
CA ALA A 14 -6.74 14.18 -5.09
C ALA A 14 -5.54 13.29 -4.73
N ARG A 15 -4.75 12.90 -5.72
CA ARG A 15 -3.53 12.15 -5.51
C ARG A 15 -2.49 12.93 -4.71
N LEU A 16 -2.20 14.16 -5.14
CA LEU A 16 -1.27 15.05 -4.46
C LEU A 16 -1.70 15.30 -3.02
N TYR A 17 -2.99 15.48 -2.79
CA TYR A 17 -3.56 15.64 -1.46
C TYR A 17 -3.25 14.44 -0.55
N ILE A 18 -3.49 13.21 -1.04
CA ILE A 18 -3.19 11.99 -0.27
C ILE A 18 -1.70 11.87 0.04
N ILE A 19 -0.82 12.12 -0.94
CA ILE A 19 0.64 12.08 -0.73
C ILE A 19 1.06 13.08 0.34
N LYS A 20 0.57 14.33 0.26
CA LYS A 20 0.86 15.38 1.26
C LYS A 20 0.35 15.00 2.64
N ALA A 21 -0.88 14.48 2.74
CA ALA A 21 -1.46 14.02 3.99
C ALA A 21 -0.64 12.86 4.61
N SER A 22 -0.17 11.92 3.78
CA SER A 22 0.71 10.84 4.21
C SER A 22 2.05 11.36 4.72
N LYS A 23 2.69 12.32 4.04
CA LYS A 23 3.94 12.91 4.53
C LYS A 23 3.74 13.68 5.83
N TYR A 24 2.67 14.47 5.92
CA TYR A 24 2.32 15.21 7.12
C TYR A 24 2.17 14.31 8.35
N ARG A 25 1.49 13.17 8.19
CA ARG A 25 1.30 12.19 9.26
C ARG A 25 2.60 11.47 9.64
N LEU A 26 3.49 11.19 8.69
CA LEU A 26 4.80 10.58 8.96
C LEU A 26 5.71 11.48 9.78
N ASN A 27 5.58 12.81 9.67
CA ASN A 27 6.31 13.72 10.56
C ASN A 27 6.00 13.50 12.04
N CYS A 28 4.82 12.94 12.36
CA CYS A 28 4.45 12.61 13.75
C CYS A 28 4.73 11.15 14.12
N CYS A 29 4.82 10.25 13.14
CA CYS A 29 5.04 8.81 13.34
C CYS A 29 5.82 8.26 12.13
N PRO A 30 7.17 8.30 12.18
CA PRO A 30 8.00 8.11 11.00
C PRO A 30 8.18 6.64 10.57
N ASP A 31 7.74 5.68 11.40
CA ASP A 31 7.97 4.25 11.17
C ASP A 31 7.22 3.69 9.96
N GLY A 32 6.15 4.35 9.51
CA GLY A 32 5.47 4.04 8.26
C GLY A 32 3.97 3.80 8.38
N TYR A 33 3.44 3.00 7.44
CA TYR A 33 2.01 2.75 7.28
C TYR A 33 1.65 1.28 7.11
N ARG A 34 0.52 0.92 7.73
CA ARG A 34 -0.31 -0.21 7.32
C ARG A 34 -1.41 0.32 6.39
N LEU A 35 -1.37 -0.08 5.12
CA LEU A 35 -2.28 0.40 4.07
C LEU A 35 -3.47 -0.56 3.93
N ASP A 36 -4.67 -0.04 4.11
CA ASP A 36 -5.93 -0.80 3.97
C ASP A 36 -6.31 -0.96 2.50
N GLN A 37 -6.86 -2.12 2.13
CA GLN A 37 -7.47 -2.37 0.80
C GLN A 37 -6.54 -2.03 -0.39
N VAL A 38 -5.28 -2.48 -0.37
CA VAL A 38 -4.29 -2.07 -1.39
C VAL A 38 -4.58 -2.55 -2.81
N ILE A 39 -5.51 -3.50 -2.96
CA ILE A 39 -5.95 -4.01 -4.25
C ILE A 39 -6.80 -2.97 -5.02
N CYS A 40 -7.42 -2.02 -4.33
CA CYS A 40 -8.36 -1.09 -4.97
C CYS A 40 -7.71 0.07 -5.75
N PRO A 41 -6.63 0.72 -5.27
CA PRO A 41 -5.94 1.76 -6.04
C PRO A 41 -5.07 1.19 -7.16
N ASN A 42 -4.77 2.03 -8.16
CA ASN A 42 -3.90 1.66 -9.27
C ASN A 42 -2.47 1.35 -8.77
N PRO A 43 -1.79 0.30 -9.25
CA PRO A 43 -0.41 0.01 -8.86
C PRO A 43 0.57 1.17 -9.07
N ASN A 44 0.38 2.02 -10.08
CA ASN A 44 1.21 3.19 -10.32
C ASN A 44 1.05 4.26 -9.22
N PHE A 45 -0.14 4.38 -8.62
CA PHE A 45 -0.33 5.24 -7.46
C PHE A 45 0.51 4.74 -6.28
N TRP A 46 0.56 3.42 -6.05
CA TRP A 46 1.39 2.84 -4.98
C TRP A 46 2.90 3.00 -5.23
N LYS A 47 3.34 2.93 -6.49
CA LYS A 47 4.73 3.24 -6.84
C LYS A 47 5.08 4.69 -6.55
N GLU A 48 4.19 5.60 -6.90
CA GLU A 48 4.35 7.04 -6.70
C GLU A 48 4.39 7.40 -5.21
N ILE A 49 3.43 6.94 -4.41
CA ILE A 49 3.41 7.22 -2.97
C ILE A 49 4.63 6.63 -2.26
N ASN A 50 5.08 5.43 -2.65
CA ASN A 50 6.30 4.84 -2.11
C ASN A 50 7.52 5.69 -2.48
N SER A 51 7.65 6.09 -3.75
CA SER A 51 8.76 6.95 -4.18
C SER A 51 8.76 8.29 -3.44
N GLU A 52 7.60 8.93 -3.30
CA GLU A 52 7.47 10.22 -2.63
C GLU A 52 7.76 10.14 -1.13
N ILE A 53 7.27 9.11 -0.44
CA ILE A 53 7.54 8.90 0.99
C ILE A 53 9.04 8.64 1.22
N LYS A 54 9.64 7.77 0.40
CA LYS A 54 11.05 7.37 0.56
C LYS A 54 12.06 8.49 0.30
N LYS A 55 11.66 9.60 -0.33
CA LYS A 55 12.51 10.81 -0.45
C LYS A 55 12.83 11.44 0.92
N ASP A 56 11.84 11.45 1.81
CA ASP A 56 11.92 12.16 3.10
C ASP A 56 11.99 11.18 4.29
N PHE A 57 11.47 9.96 4.13
CA PHE A 57 11.38 8.92 5.16
C PHE A 57 11.92 7.58 4.63
N THR A 58 13.23 7.50 4.40
CA THR A 58 13.91 6.34 3.80
C THR A 58 13.62 5.03 4.52
N GLU A 59 13.49 5.06 5.85
CA GLU A 59 13.26 3.88 6.68
C GLU A 59 11.77 3.52 6.87
N ALA A 60 10.83 4.39 6.47
CA ALA A 60 9.40 4.17 6.70
C ALA A 60 8.90 2.89 6.00
N ALA A 61 8.31 1.96 6.75
CA ALA A 61 7.78 0.71 6.21
C ALA A 61 6.36 0.91 5.67
N LEU A 62 6.09 0.50 4.43
CA LEU A 62 4.76 0.54 3.83
C LEU A 62 4.25 -0.88 3.61
N ILE A 63 3.30 -1.31 4.44
CA ILE A 63 2.78 -2.69 4.47
C ILE A 63 1.32 -2.69 4.03
N GLY A 64 1.00 -3.34 2.92
CA GLY A 64 -0.34 -3.38 2.36
C GLY A 64 -1.16 -4.59 2.78
N GLU A 65 -2.44 -4.38 3.16
CA GLU A 65 -3.43 -5.44 3.28
C GLU A 65 -4.01 -5.77 1.90
N ALA A 66 -3.60 -6.91 1.35
CA ALA A 66 -4.20 -7.49 0.15
C ALA A 66 -5.11 -8.67 0.54
N ARG A 67 -6.44 -8.44 0.55
CA ARG A 67 -7.42 -9.50 0.75
C ARG A 67 -7.89 -10.06 -0.59
N MET A 68 -7.60 -11.34 -0.81
CA MET A 68 -7.98 -12.05 -2.04
C MET A 68 -8.76 -13.30 -1.65
N LYS A 69 -9.97 -13.47 -2.19
CA LYS A 69 -10.78 -14.67 -1.97
C LYS A 69 -10.56 -15.64 -3.12
N GLY A 70 -10.25 -16.90 -2.82
CA GLY A 70 -10.17 -17.98 -3.81
C GLY A 70 -8.86 -18.07 -4.58
N ILE A 71 -7.84 -17.29 -4.20
CA ILE A 71 -6.50 -17.38 -4.80
C ILE A 71 -5.67 -18.39 -4.01
N LYS A 72 -5.13 -19.39 -4.72
CA LYS A 72 -4.22 -20.38 -4.17
C LYS A 72 -2.83 -19.78 -4.03
N ILE A 73 -2.08 -20.24 -3.03
CA ILE A 73 -0.69 -19.81 -2.82
C ILE A 73 0.17 -20.01 -4.08
N CYS A 74 -0.07 -21.07 -4.87
CA CYS A 74 0.64 -21.32 -6.12
C CYS A 74 0.35 -20.28 -7.23
N GLU A 75 -0.71 -19.50 -7.10
CA GLU A 75 -1.07 -18.43 -8.03
C GLU A 75 -0.42 -17.08 -7.62
N LEU A 76 0.12 -16.99 -6.40
CA LEU A 76 0.84 -15.83 -5.91
C LEU A 76 2.29 -15.86 -6.39
N LYS A 77 2.60 -15.04 -7.40
CA LYS A 77 3.99 -14.76 -7.81
C LYS A 77 4.61 -13.77 -6.83
N THR A 78 5.06 -14.25 -5.69
CA THR A 78 5.84 -13.46 -4.73
C THR A 78 7.30 -13.36 -5.17
N ILE A 79 8.01 -12.35 -4.68
CA ILE A 79 9.47 -12.23 -4.81
C ILE A 79 10.14 -13.33 -3.96
N ASN A 80 10.22 -14.53 -4.55
CA ASN A 80 11.04 -15.69 -4.21
C ASN A 80 11.69 -15.74 -2.81
N HIS A 81 11.28 -16.73 -2.02
CA HIS A 81 12.22 -17.49 -1.20
C HIS A 81 12.18 -18.95 -1.65
N ASN A 82 13.27 -19.41 -2.25
CA ASN A 82 13.51 -20.83 -2.49
C ASN A 82 13.41 -21.55 -1.13
N ASN A 83 12.55 -22.57 -1.04
CA ASN A 83 12.41 -23.47 0.11
C ASN A 83 12.15 -22.82 1.47
N THR A 84 10.89 -22.49 1.78
CA THR A 84 10.37 -22.66 3.14
C THR A 84 8.85 -22.74 3.09
N LYS A 85 8.29 -23.68 3.87
CA LYS A 85 6.84 -23.80 4.08
C LYS A 85 6.27 -22.44 4.49
N PRO A 86 5.03 -22.11 4.09
CA PRO A 86 4.42 -20.83 4.42
C PRO A 86 4.43 -20.63 5.95
N LEU A 87 5.04 -19.53 6.40
CA LEU A 87 5.12 -19.15 7.82
C LEU A 87 3.76 -18.78 8.43
N PHE A 88 2.72 -18.64 7.60
CA PHE A 88 1.36 -18.38 8.06
C PHE A 88 0.39 -19.28 7.31
N LYS A 89 -0.30 -20.15 8.06
CA LYS A 89 -1.56 -20.74 7.63
C LYS A 89 -2.63 -19.66 7.73
N ILE A 90 -3.23 -19.31 6.59
CA ILE A 90 -4.45 -18.49 6.52
C ILE A 90 -5.65 -19.37 6.86
#